data_AF-W7PWB9-F1
#
_entry.id   AF-W7PWB9-F1
#
_cell.length_a   1.000
_cell.length_b   1.000
_cell.length_c   1.000
_cell.angle_alpha   90.00
_cell.angle_beta   90.00
_cell.angle_gamma   90.00
#
_symmetry.space_group_name_H-M   'P 1'
#
loop_
_entity.id
_entity.type
_entity.pdbx_description
1 polymer ?
#
loop_
_entity_poly.entity_id
_entity_poly.type
_entity_poly.pdbx_seq_one_letter_code
_entity_poly.pdbx_strand_id
1 'polypeptide(L)'
;MTPSFSSLRHRFFLALGGVLCLALLALVLVARYQIMPILLEDEEQYASSELDRVERAIGSELNHMRRLVEDWAWWDDTYDFVQGKRPEYVDSNLYESTLETLDLKMMIFLDALHQPAWVVGYDEDGEFTSCPDVAPPCDWATTYIDYLPTRLASESETSQTWLLAQPELAMAAMSGIYQSREESPSAGWMLMVRPLSTPWLEQLRDTTGIDLNLSSIAQDGGVPHESLERVSATHMTASRAAQAMPDERQIRIEATLPRQRYQASLETFRFALYWTSGVLV
;
A
#
# COMPACT_ATOMS: atom_id res chain seq x y z
N MET A 1 52.88 -33.72 -48.84
CA MET A 1 51.65 -33.07 -48.35
C MET A 1 52.07 -31.87 -47.52
N THR A 2 52.09 -30.68 -48.13
CA THR A 2 52.36 -29.41 -47.44
C THR A 2 51.11 -28.56 -47.62
N PRO A 3 50.41 -28.14 -46.55
CA PRO A 3 49.24 -27.31 -46.73
C PRO A 3 49.73 -25.91 -47.10
N SER A 4 49.57 -25.56 -48.38
CA SER A 4 49.80 -24.21 -48.89
C SER A 4 48.67 -23.29 -48.41
N PHE A 5 48.80 -22.77 -47.19
CA PHE A 5 48.09 -21.57 -46.76
C PHE A 5 49.10 -20.44 -46.51
N SER A 6 49.67 -19.87 -47.58
CA SER A 6 50.52 -18.67 -47.45
C SER A 6 50.20 -17.59 -48.49
N SER A 7 48.92 -17.43 -48.85
CA SER A 7 48.46 -16.21 -49.50
C SER A 7 48.28 -15.10 -48.47
N LEU A 8 48.80 -13.89 -48.75
CA LEU A 8 48.61 -12.68 -47.93
C LEU A 8 47.14 -12.46 -47.55
N ARG A 9 46.22 -12.85 -48.45
CA ARG A 9 44.77 -12.78 -48.25
C ARG A 9 44.29 -13.63 -47.06
N HIS A 10 44.81 -14.86 -46.88
CA HIS A 10 44.40 -15.73 -45.77
C HIS A 10 44.87 -15.20 -44.42
N ARG A 11 46.10 -14.66 -44.34
CA ARG A 11 46.62 -14.04 -43.11
C ARG A 11 45.82 -12.79 -42.75
N PHE A 12 45.43 -12.00 -43.76
CA PHE A 12 44.55 -10.85 -43.59
C PHE A 12 43.17 -11.24 -43.05
N PHE A 13 42.49 -12.22 -43.66
CA PHE A 13 41.18 -12.68 -43.17
C PHE A 13 41.23 -13.27 -41.76
N LEU A 14 42.30 -14.03 -41.41
CA LEU A 14 42.48 -14.54 -40.05
C LEU A 14 42.69 -13.41 -39.03
N ALA A 15 43.51 -12.40 -39.36
CA ALA A 15 43.72 -11.25 -38.49
C ALA A 15 42.44 -10.43 -38.30
N LEU A 16 41.70 -10.17 -39.39
CA LEU A 16 40.42 -9.45 -39.35
C LEU A 16 39.39 -10.22 -38.51
N GLY A 17 39.22 -11.52 -38.75
CA GLY A 17 38.31 -12.36 -37.97
C GLY A 17 38.69 -12.39 -36.49
N GLY A 18 40.00 -12.47 -36.17
CA GLY A 18 40.49 -12.39 -34.80
C GLY A 18 40.13 -11.07 -34.10
N VAL A 19 40.33 -9.94 -34.79
CA VAL A 19 39.97 -8.60 -34.26
C VAL A 19 38.46 -8.48 -34.06
N LEU A 20 37.65 -8.97 -35.01
CA LEU A 20 36.19 -8.93 -34.90
C LEU A 20 35.68 -9.82 -33.76
N CYS A 21 36.22 -11.03 -33.60
CA CYS A 21 35.90 -11.91 -32.47
C CYS A 21 36.27 -11.26 -31.13
N LEU A 22 37.42 -10.58 -31.07
CA LEU A 22 37.85 -9.87 -29.86
C LEU A 22 36.96 -8.67 -29.55
N ALA A 23 36.52 -7.93 -30.57
CA ALA A 23 35.54 -6.84 -30.42
C ALA A 23 34.18 -7.36 -29.92
N LEU A 24 33.69 -8.47 -30.47
CA LEU A 24 32.44 -9.09 -30.05
C LEU A 24 32.53 -9.60 -28.61
N LEU A 25 33.65 -10.25 -28.24
CA LEU A 25 33.91 -10.67 -26.87
C LEU A 25 33.92 -9.46 -25.91
N ALA A 26 34.59 -8.37 -26.27
CA ALA A 26 34.62 -7.16 -25.47
C ALA A 26 33.20 -6.58 -25.27
N LEU A 27 32.38 -6.53 -26.32
CA LEU A 27 30.99 -6.07 -26.23
C LEU A 27 30.15 -6.95 -25.28
N VAL A 28 30.28 -8.27 -25.39
CA VAL A 28 29.57 -9.21 -24.51
C VAL A 28 30.01 -9.05 -23.05
N LEU A 29 31.31 -8.86 -22.81
CA LEU A 29 31.84 -8.63 -21.46
C LEU A 29 31.31 -7.32 -20.88
N VAL A 30 31.32 -6.23 -21.64
CA VAL A 30 30.76 -4.94 -21.18
C VAL A 30 29.26 -5.05 -20.92
N ALA A 31 28.51 -5.72 -21.81
CA ALA A 31 27.08 -5.96 -21.61
C ALA A 31 26.80 -6.74 -20.31
N ARG A 32 27.56 -7.80 -20.06
CA ARG A 32 27.36 -8.69 -18.92
C ARG A 32 27.81 -8.08 -17.59
N TYR A 33 28.96 -7.41 -17.57
CA TYR A 33 29.60 -6.98 -16.32
C TYR A 33 29.36 -5.52 -15.96
N GLN A 34 29.03 -4.67 -16.93
CA GLN A 34 28.78 -3.24 -16.67
C GLN A 34 27.30 -2.91 -16.83
N ILE A 35 26.71 -3.22 -17.98
CA ILE A 35 25.36 -2.75 -18.34
C ILE A 35 24.29 -3.50 -17.56
N MET A 36 24.32 -4.84 -17.56
CA MET A 36 23.26 -5.63 -16.94
C MET A 36 23.09 -5.33 -15.44
N PRO A 37 24.16 -5.22 -14.62
CA PRO A 37 24.01 -4.84 -13.22
C PRO A 37 23.35 -3.47 -13.02
N ILE A 38 23.77 -2.46 -13.80
CA ILE A 38 23.19 -1.10 -13.73
C ILE A 38 21.70 -1.13 -14.05
N LEU A 39 21.30 -1.86 -15.11
CA LEU A 39 19.89 -1.94 -15.47
C LEU A 39 19.04 -2.65 -14.41
N LEU A 40 19.60 -3.63 -13.70
CA LEU A 40 18.89 -4.33 -12.62
C LEU A 40 18.79 -3.46 -11.37
N GLU A 41 19.84 -2.69 -11.04
CA GLU A 41 19.82 -1.71 -9.95
C GLU A 41 18.81 -0.58 -10.24
N ASP A 42 18.77 -0.08 -11.48
CA ASP A 42 17.76 0.90 -11.93
C ASP A 42 16.33 0.34 -11.84
N GLU A 43 16.13 -0.96 -12.14
CA GLU A 43 14.83 -1.63 -11.97
C GLU A 43 14.40 -1.69 -10.50
N GLU A 44 15.33 -2.03 -9.60
CA GLU A 44 15.08 -2.08 -8.16
C GLU A 44 14.77 -0.68 -7.59
N GLN A 45 15.55 0.33 -7.99
CA GLN A 45 15.30 1.71 -7.57
C GLN A 45 13.96 2.24 -8.10
N TYR A 46 13.63 1.93 -9.36
CA TYR A 46 12.32 2.27 -9.93
C TYR A 46 11.20 1.60 -9.14
N ALA A 47 11.29 0.30 -8.88
CA ALA A 47 10.29 -0.44 -8.11
C ALA A 47 10.08 0.16 -6.72
N SER A 48 11.18 0.43 -6.00
CA SER A 48 11.14 1.02 -4.67
C SER A 48 10.50 2.41 -4.68
N SER A 49 10.82 3.25 -5.67
CA SER A 49 10.22 4.58 -5.83
C SER A 49 8.72 4.54 -6.17
N GLU A 50 8.26 3.53 -6.90
CA GLU A 50 6.83 3.34 -7.19
C GLU A 50 6.09 2.91 -5.91
N LEU A 51 6.66 1.98 -5.13
CA LEU A 51 6.12 1.59 -3.83
C LEU A 51 6.05 2.78 -2.85
N ASP A 52 7.08 3.62 -2.81
CA ASP A 52 7.07 4.87 -2.03
C ASP A 52 5.96 5.83 -2.46
N ARG A 53 5.55 5.82 -3.74
CA ARG A 53 4.40 6.61 -4.21
C ARG A 53 3.09 6.05 -3.65
N VAL A 54 2.93 4.73 -3.64
CA VAL A 54 1.74 4.05 -3.08
C VAL A 54 1.62 4.31 -1.59
N GLU A 55 2.70 4.12 -0.83
CA GLU A 55 2.70 4.36 0.62
C GLU A 55 2.36 5.81 0.97
N ARG A 56 2.88 6.78 0.22
CA ARG A 56 2.51 8.19 0.40
C ARG A 56 1.04 8.45 0.08
N ALA A 57 0.47 7.78 -0.93
CA ALA A 57 -0.94 7.90 -1.24
C ALA A 57 -1.81 7.33 -0.10
N ILE A 58 -1.48 6.13 0.41
CA ILE A 58 -2.16 5.53 1.57
C ILE A 58 -2.00 6.41 2.82
N GLY A 59 -0.81 6.96 3.06
CA GLY A 59 -0.56 7.91 4.16
C GLY A 59 -1.37 9.20 4.04
N SER A 60 -1.65 9.66 2.82
CA SER A 60 -2.55 10.79 2.57
C SER A 60 -3.99 10.46 2.97
N GLU A 61 -4.47 9.25 2.64
CA GLU A 61 -5.80 8.77 3.01
C GLU A 61 -5.95 8.61 4.52
N LEU A 62 -4.95 8.04 5.20
CA LEU A 62 -4.93 7.98 6.67
C LEU A 62 -4.99 9.39 7.29
N ASN A 63 -4.23 10.34 6.75
CA ASN A 63 -4.30 11.73 7.22
C ASN A 63 -5.66 12.39 6.95
N HIS A 64 -6.36 12.00 5.88
CA HIS A 64 -7.72 12.46 5.62
C HIS A 64 -8.70 11.88 6.66
N MET A 65 -8.62 10.58 6.93
CA MET A 65 -9.40 9.92 7.99
C MET A 65 -9.15 10.55 9.36
N ARG A 66 -7.89 10.91 9.68
CA ARG A 66 -7.56 11.63 10.92
C ARG A 66 -8.32 12.94 11.05
N ARG A 67 -8.32 13.76 9.99
CA ARG A 67 -9.02 15.05 9.99
C ARG A 67 -10.54 14.87 10.07
N LEU A 68 -11.06 13.82 9.42
CA LEU A 68 -12.48 13.52 9.44
C LEU A 68 -12.97 13.14 10.85
N VAL A 69 -12.26 12.25 11.54
CA VAL A 69 -12.63 11.88 12.92
C VAL A 69 -12.46 13.06 13.89
N GLU A 70 -11.45 13.91 13.69
CA GLU A 70 -11.26 15.14 14.48
C GLU A 70 -12.43 16.10 14.34
N ASP A 71 -12.86 16.36 13.10
CA ASP A 71 -13.96 17.29 12.82
C ASP A 71 -15.24 16.87 13.57
N TRP A 72 -15.58 15.58 13.54
CA TRP A 72 -16.76 15.04 14.21
C TRP A 72 -16.60 14.94 15.74
N ALA A 73 -15.41 14.58 16.22
CA ALA A 73 -15.16 14.39 17.65
C ALA A 73 -15.10 15.70 18.44
N TRP A 74 -14.90 16.84 17.76
CA TRP A 74 -14.77 18.17 18.37
C TRP A 74 -16.07 18.98 18.37
N TRP A 75 -17.18 18.40 17.92
CA TRP A 75 -18.48 19.05 18.00
C TRP A 75 -19.03 18.99 19.44
N ASP A 76 -19.51 20.13 19.93
CA ASP A 76 -20.20 20.21 21.23
C ASP A 76 -21.38 19.22 21.30
N ASP A 77 -22.08 19.02 20.17
CA ASP A 77 -23.18 18.07 20.04
C ASP A 77 -22.74 16.61 20.26
N THR A 78 -21.56 16.23 19.75
CA THR A 78 -20.96 14.90 19.96
C THR A 78 -20.55 14.72 21.42
N TYR A 79 -19.97 15.76 22.01
CA TYR A 79 -19.56 15.78 23.41
C TYR A 79 -20.74 15.63 24.37
N ASP A 80 -21.85 16.32 24.10
CA ASP A 80 -23.08 16.20 24.88
C ASP A 80 -23.78 14.85 24.66
N PHE A 81 -23.70 14.30 23.45
CA PHE A 81 -24.23 12.97 23.13
C PHE A 81 -23.57 11.87 23.96
N VAL A 82 -22.24 11.78 23.98
CA VAL A 82 -21.52 10.72 24.72
C VAL A 82 -21.71 10.82 26.24
N GLN A 83 -22.01 12.00 26.77
CA GLN A 83 -22.41 12.17 28.17
C GLN A 83 -23.89 11.88 28.44
N GLY A 84 -24.67 11.48 27.43
CA GLY A 84 -26.09 11.19 27.55
C GLY A 84 -26.99 12.43 27.67
N LYS A 85 -26.49 13.64 27.38
CA LYS A 85 -27.27 14.89 27.45
C LYS A 85 -28.07 15.17 26.17
N ARG A 86 -27.71 14.52 25.06
CA ARG A 86 -28.30 14.75 23.74
C ARG A 86 -28.67 13.45 22.99
N PRO A 87 -29.65 12.66 23.47
CA PRO A 87 -30.02 11.38 22.85
C PRO A 87 -30.51 11.52 21.39
N GLU A 88 -31.08 12.68 21.02
CA GLU A 88 -31.53 12.98 19.66
C GLU A 88 -30.40 13.12 18.62
N TYR A 89 -29.13 13.10 19.06
CA TYR A 89 -27.97 13.11 18.17
C TYR A 89 -27.97 11.94 17.19
N VAL A 90 -28.41 10.76 17.64
CA VAL A 90 -28.50 9.55 16.81
C VAL A 90 -29.42 9.79 15.61
N ASP A 91 -30.64 10.27 15.85
CA ASP A 91 -31.64 10.48 14.81
C ASP A 91 -31.25 11.60 13.82
N SER A 92 -30.45 12.56 14.28
CA SER A 92 -30.06 13.75 13.50
C SER A 92 -28.73 13.63 12.78
N ASN A 93 -27.85 12.69 13.17
CA ASN A 93 -26.50 12.58 12.61
C ASN A 93 -26.10 11.14 12.25
N LEU A 94 -26.61 10.12 12.93
CA LEU A 94 -26.14 8.73 12.83
C LEU A 94 -27.11 7.84 12.02
N TYR A 95 -27.38 8.24 10.79
CA TYR A 95 -28.19 7.50 9.81
C TYR A 95 -27.35 7.03 8.62
N GLU A 96 -27.89 6.08 7.86
CA GLU A 96 -27.19 5.38 6.78
C GLU A 96 -26.47 6.31 5.79
N SER A 97 -27.16 7.32 5.27
CA SER A 97 -26.57 8.24 4.28
C SER A 97 -25.46 9.13 4.83
N THR A 98 -25.33 9.30 6.15
CA THR A 98 -24.13 9.90 6.76
C THR A 98 -22.92 9.03 6.47
N LEU A 99 -23.01 7.72 6.74
CA LEU A 99 -21.89 6.80 6.54
C LEU A 99 -21.56 6.65 5.06
N GLU A 100 -22.56 6.61 4.18
CA GLU A 100 -22.33 6.62 2.72
C GLU A 100 -21.59 7.88 2.27
N THR A 101 -22.00 9.06 2.77
CA THR A 101 -21.38 10.35 2.40
C THR A 101 -19.93 10.44 2.88
N LEU A 102 -19.66 9.89 4.06
CA LEU A 102 -18.32 9.87 4.66
C LEU A 102 -17.46 8.70 4.16
N ASP A 103 -18.01 7.81 3.35
CA ASP A 103 -17.38 6.56 2.91
C ASP A 103 -16.85 5.76 4.12
N LEU A 104 -17.72 5.48 5.08
CA LEU A 104 -17.40 4.75 6.31
C LEU A 104 -18.18 3.44 6.37
N LYS A 105 -17.51 2.40 6.88
CA LYS A 105 -18.20 1.18 7.28
C LYS A 105 -18.93 1.37 8.61
N MET A 106 -18.29 2.07 9.54
CA MET A 106 -18.84 2.25 10.88
C MET A 106 -18.23 3.43 11.63
N MET A 107 -18.97 3.84 12.66
CA MET A 107 -18.52 4.75 13.71
C MET A 107 -18.80 4.12 15.08
N ILE A 108 -17.84 4.18 15.98
CA ILE A 108 -17.97 3.71 17.36
C ILE A 108 -17.69 4.87 18.30
N PHE A 109 -18.59 5.07 19.26
CA PHE A 109 -18.47 6.05 20.33
C PHE A 109 -18.20 5.30 21.61
N LEU A 110 -17.11 5.66 22.28
CA LEU A 110 -16.73 5.14 23.58
C LEU A 110 -16.89 6.24 24.62
N ASP A 111 -17.32 5.87 25.83
CA ASP A 111 -17.34 6.79 26.97
C ASP A 111 -15.93 6.96 27.58
N ALA A 112 -15.84 7.79 28.63
CA ALA A 112 -14.60 8.02 29.39
C ALA A 112 -14.06 6.76 30.11
N LEU A 113 -14.85 5.71 30.23
CA LEU A 113 -14.46 4.39 30.77
C LEU A 113 -14.11 3.39 29.66
N HIS A 114 -14.00 3.87 28.41
CA HIS A 114 -13.77 3.07 27.21
C HIS A 114 -14.84 2.01 26.94
N GLN A 115 -16.05 2.20 27.47
CA GLN A 115 -17.19 1.35 27.18
C GLN A 115 -17.93 1.86 25.94
N PRO A 116 -18.50 0.97 25.11
CA PRO A 116 -19.32 1.39 23.97
C PRO A 116 -20.53 2.20 24.47
N ALA A 117 -20.63 3.44 24.01
CA ALA A 117 -21.77 4.31 24.23
C ALA A 117 -22.74 4.27 23.03
N TRP A 118 -22.20 4.10 21.83
CA TRP A 118 -22.99 3.90 20.62
C TRP A 118 -22.15 3.27 19.50
N VAL A 119 -22.79 2.45 18.66
CA VAL A 119 -22.21 1.82 17.48
C VAL A 119 -23.17 2.01 16.33
N VAL A 120 -22.66 2.48 15.19
CA VAL A 120 -23.44 2.60 13.95
C VAL A 120 -22.61 2.12 12.77
N GLY A 121 -23.20 1.35 11.87
CA GLY A 121 -22.51 0.88 10.67
C GLY A 121 -23.17 -0.30 9.99
N TYR A 122 -22.43 -0.88 9.05
CA TYR A 122 -22.86 -2.02 8.27
C TYR A 122 -22.29 -3.33 8.84
N ASP A 123 -23.17 -4.32 8.99
CA ASP A 123 -22.77 -5.68 9.38
C ASP A 123 -22.06 -6.43 8.22
N GLU A 124 -21.82 -7.73 8.40
CA GLU A 124 -21.17 -8.57 7.37
C GLU A 124 -22.03 -8.76 6.12
N ASP A 125 -23.35 -8.69 6.24
CA ASP A 125 -24.31 -8.83 5.15
C ASP A 125 -24.58 -7.48 4.44
N GLY A 126 -24.04 -6.39 4.98
CA GLY A 126 -24.21 -5.03 4.48
C GLY A 126 -25.50 -4.36 4.96
N GLU A 127 -26.13 -4.87 6.02
CA GLU A 127 -27.30 -4.24 6.63
C GLU A 127 -26.86 -3.13 7.60
N PHE A 128 -27.48 -1.96 7.46
CA PHE A 128 -27.25 -0.84 8.36
C PHE A 128 -27.88 -1.09 9.73
N THR A 129 -27.06 -0.99 10.78
CA THR A 129 -27.47 -1.13 12.18
C THR A 129 -26.95 0.05 13.03
N SER A 130 -27.71 0.40 14.07
CA SER A 130 -27.39 1.48 15.00
C SER A 130 -27.84 1.08 16.40
N CYS A 131 -26.91 0.95 17.34
CA CYS A 131 -27.13 0.35 18.65
C CYS A 131 -26.44 1.15 19.78
N PRO A 132 -27.00 1.16 21.00
CA PRO A 132 -26.38 1.76 22.18
C PRO A 132 -25.18 0.98 22.74
N ASP A 133 -24.97 -0.26 22.29
CA ASP A 133 -23.89 -1.13 22.75
C ASP A 133 -23.58 -2.18 21.66
N VAL A 134 -22.53 -2.99 21.85
CA VAL A 134 -22.16 -4.13 21.00
C VAL A 134 -22.98 -5.40 21.24
N ALA A 135 -24.18 -5.26 21.79
CA ALA A 135 -25.13 -6.37 21.86
C ALA A 135 -25.78 -6.60 20.49
N PRO A 136 -26.30 -7.80 20.19
CA PRO A 136 -27.06 -8.04 18.95
C PRO A 136 -28.15 -6.98 18.75
N PRO A 137 -28.25 -6.38 17.55
CA PRO A 137 -27.64 -6.79 16.28
C PRO A 137 -26.25 -6.20 15.97
N CYS A 138 -25.61 -5.48 16.88
CA CYS A 138 -24.31 -4.82 16.65
C CYS A 138 -23.09 -5.58 17.20
N ASP A 139 -23.22 -6.90 17.44
CA ASP A 139 -22.13 -7.74 17.96
C ASP A 139 -20.98 -7.93 16.97
N TRP A 140 -21.22 -7.71 15.67
CA TRP A 140 -20.20 -7.67 14.61
C TRP A 140 -19.12 -6.60 14.85
N ALA A 141 -19.41 -5.55 15.64
CA ALA A 141 -18.45 -4.51 15.99
C ALA A 141 -17.44 -4.93 17.06
N THR A 142 -17.71 -6.00 17.82
CA THR A 142 -16.91 -6.43 18.97
C THR A 142 -15.44 -6.64 18.61
N THR A 143 -15.17 -7.26 17.46
CA THR A 143 -13.79 -7.54 17.00
C THR A 143 -12.98 -6.26 16.79
N TYR A 144 -13.61 -5.16 16.36
CA TYR A 144 -12.94 -3.88 16.20
C TYR A 144 -12.61 -3.24 17.56
N ILE A 145 -13.51 -3.41 18.54
CA ILE A 145 -13.33 -2.89 19.90
C ILE A 145 -12.23 -3.65 20.64
N ASP A 146 -12.12 -4.96 20.45
CA ASP A 146 -11.10 -5.79 21.09
C ASP A 146 -9.66 -5.35 20.76
N TYR A 147 -9.46 -4.67 19.63
CA TYR A 147 -8.16 -4.12 19.22
C TYR A 147 -7.86 -2.71 19.76
N LEU A 148 -8.84 -2.02 20.34
CA LEU A 148 -8.70 -0.64 20.85
C LEU A 148 -7.86 -0.49 22.13
N PRO A 149 -7.86 -1.42 23.12
CA PRO A 149 -7.09 -1.26 24.35
C PRO A 149 -5.60 -0.99 24.11
N THR A 150 -5.00 -1.61 23.08
CA THR A 150 -3.59 -1.39 22.71
C THR A 150 -3.33 0.07 22.27
N ARG A 151 -4.34 0.74 21.69
CA ARG A 151 -4.25 2.14 21.26
C ARG A 151 -4.56 3.11 22.39
N LEU A 152 -5.61 2.84 23.15
CA LEU A 152 -6.00 3.66 24.31
C LEU A 152 -4.93 3.67 25.42
N ALA A 153 -4.13 2.60 25.53
CA ALA A 153 -2.99 2.54 26.45
C ALA A 153 -1.79 3.39 26.02
N SER A 154 -1.70 3.78 24.74
CA SER A 154 -0.75 4.80 24.33
C SER A 154 -1.35 6.15 24.75
N GLU A 155 -0.88 6.71 25.88
CA GLU A 155 -1.31 7.99 26.49
C GLU A 155 -1.06 9.23 25.60
N SER A 156 -1.13 9.08 24.28
CA SER A 156 -1.09 10.20 23.36
C SER A 156 -2.48 10.82 23.30
N GLU A 157 -2.62 12.04 23.80
CA GLU A 157 -3.81 12.91 23.66
C GLU A 157 -4.10 13.29 22.18
N THR A 158 -3.49 12.61 21.20
CA THR A 158 -3.60 12.96 19.79
C THR A 158 -4.40 11.92 19.02
N SER A 159 -5.06 12.37 17.95
CA SER A 159 -5.79 11.50 17.05
C SER A 159 -4.86 10.51 16.36
N GLN A 160 -5.25 9.24 16.36
CA GLN A 160 -4.45 8.13 15.87
C GLN A 160 -5.07 7.53 14.62
N THR A 161 -4.24 7.02 13.71
CA THR A 161 -4.70 6.30 12.51
C THR A 161 -3.86 5.08 12.25
N TRP A 162 -4.48 4.00 11.78
CA TRP A 162 -3.79 2.76 11.46
C TRP A 162 -4.51 1.98 10.37
N LEU A 163 -3.81 1.00 9.80
CA LEU A 163 -4.38 0.02 8.89
C LEU A 163 -4.84 -1.21 9.68
N LEU A 164 -5.92 -1.82 9.23
CA LEU A 164 -6.49 -3.06 9.74
C LEU A 164 -6.32 -4.14 8.66
N ALA A 165 -5.66 -5.24 9.04
CA ALA A 165 -5.52 -6.42 8.19
C ALA A 165 -6.65 -7.44 8.43
N GLN A 166 -7.35 -7.33 9.56
CA GLN A 166 -8.48 -8.17 9.97
C GLN A 166 -9.53 -7.35 10.75
N PRO A 167 -10.80 -7.80 10.80
CA PRO A 167 -11.36 -8.98 10.11
C PRO A 167 -11.38 -8.85 8.58
N GLU A 168 -11.35 -7.61 8.09
CA GLU A 168 -11.17 -7.26 6.68
C GLU A 168 -10.10 -6.17 6.55
N LEU A 169 -9.70 -5.90 5.30
CA LEU A 169 -8.78 -4.80 5.03
C LEU A 169 -9.50 -3.47 5.21
N ALA A 170 -9.05 -2.66 6.15
CA ALA A 170 -9.62 -1.36 6.44
C ALA A 170 -8.55 -0.36 6.89
N MET A 171 -8.94 0.90 6.98
CA MET A 171 -8.22 1.93 7.72
C MET A 171 -9.10 2.44 8.85
N ALA A 172 -8.48 2.74 9.98
CA ALA A 172 -9.16 3.24 11.17
C ALA A 172 -8.54 4.56 11.60
N ALA A 173 -9.39 5.44 12.13
CA ALA A 173 -8.99 6.68 12.75
C ALA A 173 -9.74 6.86 14.06
N MET A 174 -9.03 7.31 15.09
CA MET A 174 -9.56 7.49 16.43
C MET A 174 -9.17 8.86 16.97
N SER A 175 -10.11 9.55 17.61
CA SER A 175 -9.85 10.83 18.29
C SER A 175 -10.60 10.90 19.62
N GLY A 176 -10.05 11.65 20.57
CA GLY A 176 -10.76 12.01 21.79
C GLY A 176 -11.94 12.93 21.48
N ILE A 177 -13.01 12.80 22.25
CA ILE A 177 -14.21 13.63 22.09
C ILE A 177 -14.11 14.83 23.02
N TYR A 178 -14.02 16.03 22.43
CA TYR A 178 -13.76 17.28 23.13
C TYR A 178 -14.89 18.28 22.87
N GLN A 179 -15.06 19.24 23.78
CA GLN A 179 -15.83 20.44 23.47
C GLN A 179 -15.00 21.31 22.51
N SER A 180 -15.67 22.02 21.61
CA SER A 180 -15.05 22.84 20.56
C SER A 180 -14.04 23.90 21.04
N ARG A 181 -13.99 24.18 22.34
CA ARG A 181 -13.11 25.19 22.97
C ARG A 181 -12.26 24.66 24.13
N GLU A 182 -12.36 23.38 24.47
CA GLU A 182 -11.68 22.80 25.64
C GLU A 182 -11.02 21.46 25.27
N GLU A 183 -9.70 21.39 25.41
CA GLU A 183 -8.91 20.19 25.06
C GLU A 183 -8.81 19.17 26.21
N SER A 184 -9.44 19.40 27.38
CA SER A 184 -9.29 18.46 28.51
C SER A 184 -10.36 18.59 29.61
N PRO A 185 -10.79 17.46 30.23
CA PRO A 185 -10.56 16.07 29.81
C PRO A 185 -11.52 15.63 28.70
N SER A 186 -11.08 14.66 27.88
CA SER A 186 -11.95 14.04 26.87
C SER A 186 -13.17 13.39 27.51
N ALA A 187 -14.35 13.55 26.92
CA ALA A 187 -15.58 12.85 27.36
C ALA A 187 -15.62 11.38 26.95
N GLY A 188 -14.73 10.97 26.04
CA GLY A 188 -14.74 9.64 25.46
C GLY A 188 -13.86 9.55 24.21
N TRP A 189 -14.10 8.58 23.36
CA TRP A 189 -13.35 8.41 22.12
C TRP A 189 -14.28 8.09 20.97
N MET A 190 -13.97 8.62 19.78
CA MET A 190 -14.63 8.27 18.55
C MET A 190 -13.68 7.47 17.68
N LEU A 191 -14.14 6.33 17.17
CA LEU A 191 -13.48 5.54 16.14
C LEU A 191 -14.30 5.59 14.86
N MET A 192 -13.63 5.84 13.74
CA MET A 192 -14.17 5.67 12.40
C MET A 192 -13.39 4.59 11.67
N VAL A 193 -14.10 3.72 10.96
CA VAL A 193 -13.48 2.67 10.13
C VAL A 193 -13.98 2.79 8.70
N ARG A 194 -13.03 2.82 7.75
CA ARG A 194 -13.27 2.82 6.31
C ARG A 194 -12.67 1.55 5.69
N PRO A 195 -13.44 0.75 4.94
CA PRO A 195 -12.91 -0.44 4.31
C PRO A 195 -11.97 -0.07 3.16
N LEU A 196 -10.89 -0.84 2.96
CA LEU A 196 -10.05 -0.76 1.76
C LEU A 196 -10.75 -1.53 0.63
N SER A 197 -11.93 -1.04 0.25
CA SER A 197 -12.84 -1.69 -0.68
C SER A 197 -12.28 -1.73 -2.11
N THR A 198 -12.86 -2.56 -2.97
CA THR A 198 -12.51 -2.59 -4.39
C THR A 198 -12.68 -1.21 -5.07
N PRO A 199 -13.78 -0.47 -4.86
CA PRO A 199 -13.91 0.89 -5.39
C PRO A 199 -12.81 1.84 -4.91
N TRP A 200 -12.43 1.76 -3.62
CA TRP A 200 -11.34 2.56 -3.08
C TRP A 200 -9.99 2.22 -3.74
N LEU A 201 -9.70 0.93 -3.95
CA LEU A 201 -8.51 0.49 -4.67
C LEU A 201 -8.50 0.98 -6.11
N GLU A 202 -9.62 0.96 -6.81
CA GLU A 202 -9.74 1.49 -8.18
C GLU A 202 -9.42 2.99 -8.22
N GLN A 203 -9.97 3.77 -7.29
CA GLN A 203 -9.65 5.20 -7.18
C GLN A 203 -8.16 5.44 -6.90
N LEU A 204 -7.54 4.61 -6.05
CA LEU A 204 -6.10 4.70 -5.77
C LEU A 204 -5.27 4.36 -7.01
N ARG A 205 -5.69 3.37 -7.81
CA ARG A 205 -5.04 3.02 -9.09
C ARG A 205 -5.15 4.15 -10.09
N ASP A 206 -6.31 4.79 -10.22
CA ASP A 206 -6.53 5.92 -11.11
C ASP A 206 -5.67 7.13 -10.73
N THR A 207 -5.52 7.39 -9.43
CA THR A 207 -4.73 8.51 -8.92
C THR A 207 -3.23 8.26 -9.04
N THR A 208 -2.77 7.03 -8.78
CA THR A 208 -1.34 6.69 -8.76
C THR A 208 -0.81 6.22 -10.11
N GLY A 209 -1.69 5.77 -11.01
CA GLY A 209 -1.34 5.12 -12.27
C GLY A 209 -0.68 3.75 -12.12
N ILE A 210 -0.73 3.15 -10.92
CA ILE A 210 -0.11 1.85 -10.62
C ILE A 210 -1.21 0.80 -10.51
N ASP A 211 -0.96 -0.39 -11.06
CA ASP A 211 -1.81 -1.56 -10.82
C ASP A 211 -1.46 -2.19 -9.47
N LEU A 212 -2.38 -2.10 -8.52
CA LEU A 212 -2.15 -2.39 -7.10
C LEU A 212 -3.07 -3.49 -6.59
N ASN A 213 -2.53 -4.28 -5.68
CA ASN A 213 -3.26 -5.28 -4.92
C ASN A 213 -2.86 -5.22 -3.44
N LEU A 214 -3.82 -5.37 -2.54
CA LEU A 214 -3.61 -5.39 -1.10
C LEU A 214 -4.06 -6.74 -0.54
N SER A 215 -3.26 -7.33 0.35
CA SER A 215 -3.61 -8.58 1.01
C SER A 215 -3.11 -8.63 2.45
N SER A 216 -3.88 -9.27 3.34
CA SER A 216 -3.42 -9.57 4.69
C SER A 216 -2.46 -10.76 4.65
N ILE A 217 -1.27 -10.60 5.24
CA ILE A 217 -0.29 -11.67 5.43
C ILE A 217 0.03 -11.83 6.92
N ALA A 218 0.45 -13.04 7.32
CA ALA A 218 1.01 -13.26 8.65
C ALA A 218 2.35 -12.51 8.78
N GLN A 219 2.59 -11.92 9.95
CA GLN A 219 3.88 -11.35 10.32
C GLN A 219 4.87 -12.50 10.62
N ASP A 220 5.25 -13.26 9.60
CA ASP A 220 6.33 -14.23 9.71
C ASP A 220 7.67 -13.51 9.43
N GLY A 221 8.61 -13.58 10.37
CA GLY A 221 9.93 -12.94 10.30
C GLY A 221 10.86 -13.39 9.15
N GLY A 222 10.32 -14.10 8.16
CA GLY A 222 10.99 -14.52 6.93
C GLY A 222 10.46 -13.89 5.64
N VAL A 223 9.36 -13.10 5.68
CA VAL A 223 8.90 -12.36 4.50
C VAL A 223 9.80 -11.13 4.31
N PRO A 224 10.48 -10.98 3.17
CA PRO A 224 11.26 -9.78 2.89
C PRO A 224 10.39 -8.53 3.03
N HIS A 225 10.89 -7.50 3.71
CA HIS A 225 10.19 -6.21 3.84
C HIS A 225 9.82 -5.64 2.47
N GLU A 226 10.70 -5.83 1.49
CA GLU A 226 10.48 -5.53 0.08
C GLU A 226 10.93 -6.72 -0.77
N SER A 227 10.15 -7.07 -1.78
CA SER A 227 10.49 -8.12 -2.74
C SER A 227 10.22 -7.65 -4.16
N LEU A 228 11.05 -8.11 -5.09
CA LEU A 228 10.91 -7.83 -6.52
C LEU A 228 10.96 -9.14 -7.30
N GLU A 229 9.87 -9.47 -7.97
CA GLU A 229 9.75 -10.65 -8.82
C GLU A 229 9.56 -10.26 -10.27
N ARG A 230 10.37 -10.82 -11.16
CA ARG A 230 10.31 -10.56 -12.60
C ARG A 230 9.37 -11.56 -13.26
N VAL A 231 8.06 -11.27 -13.22
CA VAL A 231 7.00 -12.15 -13.73
C VAL A 231 7.13 -12.40 -15.23
N SER A 232 7.58 -11.40 -16.00
CA SER A 232 7.80 -11.55 -17.44
C SER A 232 8.93 -10.67 -17.97
N ALA A 233 9.15 -10.72 -19.29
CA ALA A 233 10.05 -9.79 -19.96
C ALA A 233 9.57 -8.34 -19.82
N THR A 234 8.26 -8.09 -19.82
CA THR A 234 7.69 -6.75 -19.89
C THR A 234 7.12 -6.26 -18.56
N HIS A 235 6.95 -7.13 -17.57
CA HIS A 235 6.36 -6.79 -16.27
C HIS A 235 7.13 -7.42 -15.12
N MET A 236 7.14 -6.72 -14.00
CA MET A 236 7.64 -7.18 -12.70
C MET A 236 6.61 -6.85 -11.62
N THR A 237 6.65 -7.60 -10.54
CA THR A 237 5.83 -7.37 -9.36
C THR A 237 6.76 -6.93 -8.24
N ALA A 238 6.50 -5.76 -7.67
CA ALA A 238 7.18 -5.27 -6.49
C ALA A 238 6.20 -5.36 -5.31
N SER A 239 6.65 -5.85 -4.16
CA SER A 239 5.81 -5.89 -2.97
C SER A 239 6.52 -5.36 -1.75
N ARG A 240 5.76 -4.73 -0.85
CA ARG A 240 6.24 -4.23 0.44
C ARG A 240 5.21 -4.49 1.53
N ALA A 241 5.68 -4.86 2.71
CA ALA A 241 4.79 -5.06 3.85
C ALA A 241 4.61 -3.76 4.65
N ALA A 242 3.36 -3.39 4.88
CA ALA A 242 2.97 -2.28 5.74
C ALA A 242 2.46 -2.78 7.09
N GLN A 243 2.78 -2.04 8.16
CA GLN A 243 2.28 -2.34 9.50
C GLN A 243 0.75 -2.16 9.55
N ALA A 244 0.07 -3.11 10.16
CA ALA A 244 -1.37 -3.12 10.34
C ALA A 244 -1.73 -3.84 11.64
N MET A 245 -2.98 -3.67 12.07
CA MET A 245 -3.55 -4.38 13.22
C MET A 245 -4.32 -5.63 12.75
N PRO A 246 -4.33 -6.71 13.55
CA PRO A 246 -3.54 -6.90 14.77
C PRO A 246 -2.04 -7.10 14.47
N ASP A 247 -1.18 -6.94 15.49
CA ASP A 247 0.28 -6.94 15.32
C ASP A 247 0.83 -8.24 14.69
N GLU A 248 0.12 -9.37 14.79
CA GLU A 248 0.52 -10.63 14.13
C GLU A 248 0.27 -10.64 12.62
N ARG A 249 -0.30 -9.56 12.06
CA ARG A 249 -0.60 -9.41 10.64
C ARG A 249 0.06 -8.17 10.06
N GLN A 250 0.23 -8.18 8.75
CA GLN A 250 0.68 -7.05 7.96
C GLN A 250 -0.16 -6.96 6.68
N ILE A 251 -0.23 -5.77 6.10
CA ILE A 251 -0.80 -5.60 4.75
C ILE A 251 0.34 -5.65 3.75
N ARG A 252 0.32 -6.63 2.85
CA ARG A 252 1.21 -6.65 1.69
C ARG A 252 0.63 -5.74 0.63
N ILE A 253 1.38 -4.70 0.29
CA ILE A 253 1.16 -3.84 -0.86
C ILE A 253 1.91 -4.46 -2.03
N GLU A 254 1.19 -4.85 -3.07
CA GLU A 254 1.75 -5.43 -4.29
C GLU A 254 1.46 -4.53 -5.49
N ALA A 255 2.49 -4.21 -6.26
CA ALA A 255 2.43 -3.34 -7.42
C ALA A 255 2.94 -4.07 -8.67
N THR A 256 2.13 -4.10 -9.72
CA THR A 256 2.56 -4.61 -11.03
C THR A 256 3.13 -3.46 -11.86
N LEU A 257 4.41 -3.55 -12.19
CA LEU A 257 5.19 -2.48 -12.81
C LEU A 257 5.73 -2.90 -14.18
N PRO A 258 5.74 -1.98 -15.17
CA PRO A 258 6.29 -2.25 -16.49
C PRO A 258 7.83 -2.21 -16.49
N ARG A 259 8.46 -3.10 -17.27
CA ARG A 259 9.92 -3.19 -17.48
C ARG A 259 10.38 -2.51 -18.77
N GLN A 260 9.70 -1.43 -19.18
CA GLN A 260 9.94 -0.78 -20.48
C GLN A 260 11.36 -0.23 -20.65
N ARG A 261 11.93 0.41 -19.61
CA ARG A 261 13.30 0.93 -19.64
C ARG A 261 14.35 -0.15 -19.85
N TYR A 262 14.17 -1.29 -19.19
CA TYR A 262 15.03 -2.46 -19.35
C TYR A 262 14.92 -3.05 -20.75
N GLN A 263 13.69 -3.21 -21.28
CA GLN A 263 13.47 -3.72 -22.64
C GLN A 263 14.08 -2.81 -23.72
N ALA A 264 13.85 -1.51 -23.65
CA ALA A 264 14.40 -0.55 -24.62
C ALA A 264 15.95 -0.55 -24.63
N SER A 265 16.56 -0.66 -23.45
CA SER A 265 18.01 -0.77 -23.33
C SER A 265 18.52 -2.08 -23.96
N LEU A 266 17.88 -3.21 -23.66
CA LEU A 266 18.24 -4.52 -24.24
C LEU A 266 18.11 -4.56 -25.77
N GLU A 267 17.07 -3.96 -26.33
CA GLU A 267 16.90 -3.89 -27.79
C GLU A 267 18.04 -3.11 -28.45
N THR A 268 18.44 -1.99 -27.85
CA THR A 268 19.58 -1.19 -28.32
C THR A 268 20.87 -2.02 -28.34
N PHE A 269 21.11 -2.83 -27.30
CA PHE A 269 22.28 -3.71 -27.25
C PHE A 269 22.20 -4.88 -28.22
N ARG A 270 21.03 -5.51 -28.37
CA ARG A 270 20.81 -6.57 -29.37
C ARG A 270 21.06 -6.05 -30.77
N PHE A 271 20.56 -4.86 -31.10
CA PHE A 271 20.82 -4.22 -32.38
C PHE A 271 22.32 -4.01 -32.60
N ALA A 272 23.05 -3.48 -31.62
CA ALA A 272 24.50 -3.30 -31.73
C ALA A 272 25.24 -4.65 -31.94
N LEU A 273 24.87 -5.69 -31.20
CA LEU A 273 25.46 -7.04 -31.34
C LEU A 273 25.16 -7.68 -32.70
N TYR A 274 23.92 -7.58 -33.19
CA TYR A 274 23.55 -8.10 -34.51
C TYR A 274 24.23 -7.34 -35.64
N TRP A 275 24.35 -6.01 -35.52
CA TRP A 275 25.09 -5.20 -36.48
C TRP A 275 26.55 -5.64 -36.57
N THR A 276 27.23 -5.82 -35.43
CA THR A 276 28.62 -6.29 -35.41
C THR A 276 28.80 -7.73 -35.92
N SER A 277 27.83 -8.61 -35.65
CA SER A 277 27.81 -9.97 -36.19
C SER A 277 27.59 -9.97 -37.71
N GLY A 278 26.73 -9.09 -38.22
CA GLY A 278 26.46 -8.96 -39.66
C GLY A 278 27.67 -8.45 -40.46
N VAL A 279 28.56 -7.67 -39.85
CA VAL A 279 29.85 -7.26 -40.45
C VAL A 279 30.86 -8.42 -40.53
N LEU A 280 30.63 -9.49 -39.76
CA LEU A 280 31.52 -10.67 -39.67
C LEU A 280 31.24 -11.71 -40.77
N VAL A 281 30.07 -11.67 -41.40
CA VAL A 281 29.60 -12.56 -42.48
C VAL A 281 29.86 -11.94 -43.85
#